data_AF-A0A962BI22-F1
#
_entry.id   AF-A0A962BI22-F1
#
_cell.length_a   1.000
_cell.length_b   1.000
_cell.length_c   1.000
_cell.angle_alpha   90.00
_cell.angle_beta   90.00
_cell.angle_gamma   90.00
#
_symmetry.space_group_name_H-M   'P 1'
#
loop_
_entity.id
_entity.type
_entity.pdbx_description
1 polymer ?
#
loop_
_entity_poly.entity_id
_entity_poly.type
_entity_poly.pdbx_seq_one_letter_code
_entity_poly.pdbx_strand_id
1 'polypeptide(L)'
;MAKVETDPKVFYVKAKVYRFTSLLFVTIGIFVFCVLYVKNIDGRLMEALREPYTIFYFLVPFVPGAVLTIMADRAEKKYRALLEKK
;
A
#
# COMPACT_ATOMS: atom_id res chain seq x y z
N MET A 1 -32.17 -2.88 -11.25
CA MET A 1 -30.82 -2.35 -10.95
C MET A 1 -29.96 -2.53 -12.20
N ALA A 2 -29.56 -1.44 -12.84
CA ALA A 2 -28.85 -1.48 -14.11
C ALA A 2 -27.53 -2.25 -13.96
N LYS A 3 -27.35 -3.32 -14.75
CA LYS A 3 -26.03 -3.89 -15.03
C LYS A 3 -25.26 -2.82 -15.79
N VAL A 4 -24.52 -1.98 -15.08
CA VAL A 4 -23.43 -1.22 -15.70
C VAL A 4 -22.47 -2.29 -16.18
N GLU A 5 -22.41 -2.54 -17.48
CA GLU A 5 -21.33 -3.30 -18.11
C GLU A 5 -20.04 -2.51 -17.84
N THR A 6 -19.46 -2.71 -16.65
CA THR A 6 -18.16 -2.17 -16.34
C THR A 6 -17.16 -2.88 -17.23
N ASP A 7 -16.67 -2.15 -18.24
CA ASP A 7 -15.59 -2.61 -19.12
C ASP A 7 -14.44 -3.16 -18.26
N PRO A 8 -14.04 -4.44 -18.44
CA PRO A 8 -12.93 -5.04 -17.71
C PRO A 8 -11.66 -4.17 -17.72
N LYS A 9 -11.43 -3.42 -18.80
CA LYS A 9 -10.28 -2.52 -18.94
C LYS A 9 -10.21 -1.47 -17.82
N VAL A 10 -11.36 -0.98 -17.33
CA VAL A 10 -11.40 0.03 -16.27
C VAL A 10 -10.84 -0.53 -14.95
N PHE A 11 -11.19 -1.78 -14.62
CA PHE A 11 -10.67 -2.43 -13.42
C PHE A 11 -9.19 -2.76 -13.55
N TYR A 12 -8.73 -3.14 -14.75
CA TYR A 12 -7.32 -3.37 -15.03
C TYR A 12 -6.49 -2.08 -14.84
N VAL A 13 -6.92 -0.97 -15.42
CA VAL A 13 -6.24 0.33 -15.28
C VAL A 13 -6.24 0.78 -13.82
N LYS A 14 -7.37 0.68 -13.11
CA LYS A 14 -7.43 1.00 -11.68
C LYS A 14 -6.45 0.17 -10.86
N ALA A 15 -6.40 -1.15 -11.09
CA ALA A 15 -5.47 -2.03 -10.39
C ALA A 15 -4.02 -1.61 -10.62
N LYS A 16 -3.64 -1.32 -11.88
CA LYS A 16 -2.27 -0.86 -12.22
C LYS A 16 -1.92 0.49 -11.59
N VAL A 17 -2.83 1.46 -11.63
CA VAL A 17 -2.63 2.77 -10.99
C VAL A 17 -2.44 2.61 -9.49
N TYR A 18 -3.34 1.88 -8.80
CA TYR A 18 -3.20 1.63 -7.36
C TYR A 18 -1.90 0.90 -7.02
N ARG A 19 -1.49 -0.07 -7.83
CA ARG A 19 -0.23 -0.80 -7.64
C ARG A 19 0.99 0.14 -7.77
N PHE A 20 1.01 0.99 -8.80
CA PHE A 20 2.09 1.94 -9.01
C PHE A 20 2.16 2.99 -7.90
N THR A 21 1.02 3.58 -7.54
CA THR A 21 0.94 4.56 -6.46
C THR A 21 1.32 3.93 -5.11
N SER A 22 0.93 2.67 -4.86
CA SER A 22 1.37 1.93 -3.68
C SER A 22 2.89 1.85 -3.60
N LEU A 23 3.56 1.50 -4.71
CA LEU A 23 5.02 1.45 -4.75
C LEU A 23 5.66 2.81 -4.41
N LEU A 24 5.11 3.91 -4.94
CA LEU A 24 5.58 5.26 -4.59
C LEU A 24 5.47 5.51 -3.07
N PHE A 25 4.33 5.18 -2.46
CA PHE A 25 4.15 5.34 -1.02
C PHE A 25 5.05 4.42 -0.19
N VAL A 26 5.30 3.19 -0.64
CA VAL A 26 6.27 2.30 0.02
C VAL A 26 7.66 2.91 -0.04
N THR A 27 8.10 3.40 -1.19
CA THR A 27 9.41 4.06 -1.34
C THR A 27 9.52 5.29 -0.43
N ILE A 28 8.50 6.15 -0.41
CA ILE A 28 8.45 7.31 0.50
C ILE A 28 8.47 6.84 1.96
N GLY A 29 7.70 5.80 2.30
CA GLY A 29 7.65 5.23 3.64
C GLY A 29 9.01 4.73 4.12
N ILE A 30 9.77 4.05 3.26
CA ILE A 30 11.16 3.64 3.53
C ILE A 30 12.03 4.86 3.80
N PHE A 31 11.93 5.89 2.96
CA PHE A 31 12.74 7.09 3.13
C PHE A 31 12.44 7.81 4.46
N VAL A 32 11.16 7.99 4.78
CA VAL A 32 10.71 8.58 6.05
C VAL A 32 11.17 7.73 7.24
N PHE A 33 11.04 6.40 7.13
CA PHE A 33 11.53 5.47 8.15
C PHE A 33 13.03 5.65 8.39
N CYS A 34 13.85 5.71 7.34
CA CYS A 34 15.29 5.94 7.48
C CYS A 34 15.61 7.27 8.17
N VAL A 35 14.91 8.35 7.80
CA VAL A 35 15.09 9.66 8.45
C VAL A 35 14.70 9.62 9.93
N LEU A 36 13.57 9.00 10.27
CA LEU A 36 13.13 8.85 11.66
C LEU A 36 14.09 7.99 12.47
N TYR A 37 14.61 6.93 11.85
CA TYR A 37 15.57 6.04 12.47
C TYR A 37 16.87 6.78 12.82
N VAL A 38 17.48 7.47 11.86
CA VAL A 38 18.73 8.19 12.08
C VAL A 38 18.54 9.33 13.09
N LYS A 39 17.42 10.06 13.04
CA LYS A 39 17.21 11.24 13.89
C LYS A 39 16.81 10.93 15.34
N ASN A 40 16.09 9.84 15.58
CA ASN A 40 15.49 9.61 16.92
C ASN A 40 16.15 8.44 17.66
N ILE A 41 16.86 7.56 16.95
CA ILE A 41 17.21 6.24 17.49
C ILE A 41 18.73 6.08 17.61
N ASP A 42 19.54 6.94 16.97
CA ASP A 42 21.01 6.96 17.08
C ASP A 42 21.66 5.56 17.01
N GLY A 43 21.11 4.68 16.17
CA GLY A 43 21.60 3.29 16.03
C GLY A 43 21.06 2.28 17.06
N ARG A 44 20.37 2.71 18.12
CA ARG A 44 19.81 1.84 19.18
C ARG A 44 18.47 1.19 18.80
N LEU A 45 18.45 0.54 17.63
CA LEU A 45 17.24 -0.07 17.04
C LEU A 45 16.58 -1.08 18.00
N MET A 46 17.38 -1.86 18.74
CA MET A 46 16.85 -2.86 19.68
C MET A 46 16.15 -2.27 20.90
N GLU A 47 16.54 -1.09 21.39
CA GLU A 47 15.83 -0.43 22.48
C GLU A 47 14.56 0.23 21.98
N ALA A 48 14.62 0.85 20.80
CA ALA A 48 13.46 1.43 20.15
C ALA A 48 12.34 0.42 19.89
N LEU A 49 12.68 -0.83 19.53
CA LEU A 49 11.69 -1.89 19.34
C LEU A 49 11.07 -2.39 20.67
N ARG A 50 11.65 -2.07 21.83
CA ARG A 50 11.02 -2.37 23.13
C ARG A 50 9.89 -1.39 23.46
N GLU A 51 9.89 -0.22 22.83
CA GLU A 51 8.82 0.76 22.98
C GLU A 51 7.72 0.54 21.92
N PRO A 52 6.50 0.13 22.32
CA PRO A 52 5.45 -0.23 21.37
C PRO A 52 4.99 0.95 20.50
N TYR A 53 5.06 2.18 21.03
CA TYR A 53 4.71 3.38 20.28
C TYR A 53 5.68 3.68 19.14
N THR A 54 6.97 3.36 19.32
CA THR A 54 8.00 3.56 18.28
C THR A 54 7.77 2.64 17.09
N ILE A 55 7.34 1.40 17.33
CA ILE A 55 6.91 0.49 16.25
C ILE A 55 5.73 1.09 15.48
N PHE A 56 4.75 1.65 16.18
CA PHE A 56 3.60 2.27 15.53
C PHE A 56 4.03 3.43 14.63
N TYR A 57 4.86 4.35 15.12
CA TYR A 57 5.38 5.47 14.32
C TYR A 57 6.19 5.01 13.11
N PHE A 58 6.92 3.90 13.22
CA PHE A 58 7.62 3.30 12.09
C PHE A 58 6.70 2.70 11.04
N LEU A 59 5.52 2.20 11.42
CA LEU A 59 4.57 1.62 10.49
C LEU A 59 3.67 2.64 9.80
N VAL A 60 3.37 3.78 10.45
CA VAL A 60 2.50 4.84 9.92
C VAL A 60 2.84 5.26 8.48
N PRO A 61 4.11 5.51 8.10
CA PRO A 61 4.48 5.91 6.73
C PRO A 61 4.11 4.88 5.65
N PHE A 62 3.96 3.61 6.03
CA PHE A 62 3.66 2.52 5.11
C PHE A 62 2.15 2.27 4.94
N VAL A 63 1.32 2.83 5.81
CA VAL A 63 -0.15 2.63 5.82
C VAL A 63 -0.78 3.00 4.47
N PRO A 64 -0.49 4.16 3.85
CA PRO A 64 -1.10 4.52 2.57
C PRO A 64 -0.75 3.51 1.46
N GLY A 65 0.50 3.04 1.43
CA GLY A 65 0.95 2.00 0.49
C GLY A 65 0.22 0.68 0.71
N ALA A 66 0.08 0.24 1.95
CA ALA A 66 -0.66 -0.98 2.29
C ALA A 66 -2.13 -0.90 1.85
N VAL A 67 -2.81 0.23 2.10
CA VAL A 67 -4.20 0.45 1.68
C VAL A 67 -4.32 0.42 0.15
N LEU A 68 -3.42 1.08 -0.57
CA LEU A 68 -3.40 1.07 -2.04
C LEU A 68 -3.14 -0.32 -2.62
N THR A 69 -2.27 -1.12 -2.00
CA THR A 69 -2.05 -2.52 -2.38
C THR A 69 -3.34 -3.33 -2.24
N ILE A 70 -4.05 -3.22 -1.12
CA ILE A 70 -5.31 -3.92 -0.90
C ILE A 70 -6.36 -3.49 -1.95
N MET A 71 -6.42 -2.20 -2.29
CA MET A 71 -7.32 -1.71 -3.32
C MET A 71 -6.95 -2.21 -4.72
N ALA A 72 -5.65 -2.28 -5.04
CA ALA A 72 -5.15 -2.87 -6.28
C ALA A 72 -5.57 -4.33 -6.39
N ASP A 73 -5.38 -5.12 -5.35
CA ASP A 73 -5.73 -6.55 -5.33
C ASP A 73 -7.25 -6.75 -5.48
N ARG A 74 -8.06 -5.90 -4.84
CA ARG A 74 -9.52 -5.94 -5.01
C ARG A 74 -9.94 -5.58 -6.43
N ALA A 75 -9.30 -4.59 -7.06
CA ALA A 75 -9.59 -4.22 -8.44
C ALA A 75 -9.16 -5.33 -9.42
N GLU A 76 -8.02 -5.97 -9.18
CA GLU A 76 -7.52 -7.08 -10.00
C GLU A 76 -8.41 -8.33 -9.87
N LYS A 77 -8.88 -8.66 -8.66
CA LYS A 77 -9.85 -9.73 -8.44
C LYS A 77 -11.15 -9.48 -9.22
N LYS A 78 -11.66 -8.24 -9.22
CA LYS A 78 -12.85 -7.86 -10.01
C LYS A 78 -12.60 -7.97 -11.51
N TYR A 79 -11.43 -7.56 -11.99
CA TYR A 79 -11.04 -7.71 -13.39
C TYR A 79 -11.03 -9.18 -13.83
N ARG A 80 -10.37 -10.06 -13.07
CA ARG A 80 -10.29 -11.50 -13.38
C ARG A 80 -11.67 -12.17 -13.40
N ALA A 81 -12.51 -11.88 -12.41
CA ALA A 81 -13.87 -12.41 -12.36
C ALA A 81 -14.76 -11.97 -13.55
N LEU A 82 -14.48 -10.81 -14.16
CA LEU A 82 -15.17 -10.35 -15.36
C LEU A 82 -14.63 -11.01 -16.64
N LEU A 83 -13.34 -11.39 -16.67
CA LEU A 83 -12.77 -12.16 -17.77
C LEU A 83 -13.23 -13.62 -17.76
N GLU A 84 -13.33 -14.25 -16.59
CA GLU A 84 -13.76 -15.65 -16.46
C GLU A 84 -15.26 -15.85 -16.74
N LYS A 85 -16.06 -14.79 -16.69
CA LYS A 85 -17.50 -14.81 -17.03
C LYS A 85 -17.79 -14.65 -18.52
N LYS A 86 -16.77 -14.40 -19.34
CA LYS A 86 -16.87 -14.11 -20.76
C LYS A 86 -16.44 -15.31 -21.58
#